data_AF-A0A0Q8ZPH8-F1
#
_entry.id   AF-A0A0Q8ZPH8-F1
#
_cell.length_a   1.000
_cell.length_b   1.000
_cell.length_c   1.000
_cell.angle_alpha   90.00
_cell.angle_beta   90.00
_cell.angle_gamma   90.00
#
_symmetry.space_group_name_H-M   'P 1'
#
loop_
_entity.id
_entity.type
_entity.pdbx_description
1 polymer ?
#
loop_
_entity_poly.entity_id
_entity_poly.type
_entity_poly.pdbx_seq_one_letter_code
_entity_poly.pdbx_strand_id
1 'polypeptide(L)'
;MKKILTLFAVVGLFAFTGCEGPEGPPGQDGQKGDPGYINEIFEVTLSFTNSNNYGMTYELDPVISKTDNVLVYELVNTNDNIDTWALLPQVYYFNNGTAQYNFSFSFDQFSIFIDSNLALNTLPVSFTTNKTFRVVIIPGAVYNKSVNKVDYSDYNAVIKKYNIDDSNVKKLN
;
A
#
# COMPACT_ATOMS: atom_id res chain seq x y z
N MET A 1 -58.98 -55.57 -2.48
CA MET A 1 -57.68 -54.86 -2.41
C MET A 1 -57.89 -53.35 -2.27
N LYS A 2 -58.34 -52.87 -1.10
CA LYS A 2 -58.48 -51.43 -0.79
C LYS A 2 -58.14 -51.07 0.67
N LYS A 3 -57.69 -52.05 1.48
CA LYS A 3 -57.41 -51.85 2.92
C LYS A 3 -55.93 -51.96 3.30
N ILE A 4 -55.03 -52.28 2.35
CA ILE A 4 -53.58 -52.33 2.58
C ILE A 4 -52.90 -50.99 2.31
N LEU A 5 -53.50 -50.16 1.43
CA LEU A 5 -52.99 -48.84 1.05
C LEU A 5 -53.10 -47.82 2.19
N THR A 6 -54.10 -47.96 3.06
CA THR A 6 -54.30 -47.10 4.22
C THR A 6 -53.29 -47.36 5.34
N LEU A 7 -52.71 -48.57 5.40
CA LEU A 7 -51.74 -48.93 6.44
C LEU A 7 -50.35 -48.34 6.17
N PHE A 8 -49.96 -48.20 4.89
CA PHE A 8 -48.71 -47.52 4.50
C PHE A 8 -48.78 -46.00 4.65
N ALA A 9 -49.97 -45.39 4.58
CA ALA A 9 -50.15 -43.96 4.77
C ALA A 9 -49.93 -43.51 6.23
N VAL A 10 -50.22 -44.37 7.21
CA VAL A 10 -50.13 -44.03 8.65
C VAL A 10 -48.70 -44.18 9.19
N VAL A 11 -47.89 -45.08 8.63
CA VAL A 11 -46.50 -45.32 9.09
C VAL A 11 -45.51 -44.28 8.53
N GLY A 12 -45.83 -43.64 7.40
CA GLY A 12 -44.99 -42.59 6.81
C GLY A 12 -44.99 -41.25 7.57
N LEU A 13 -45.97 -41.02 8.44
CA LEU A 13 -46.15 -39.76 9.18
C LEU A 13 -45.22 -39.59 10.40
N PHE A 14 -44.52 -40.66 10.82
CA PHE A 14 -43.63 -40.60 11.98
C PHE A 14 -42.13 -40.49 11.64
N ALA A 15 -41.76 -40.49 10.36
CA ALA A 15 -40.36 -40.47 9.92
C ALA A 15 -39.72 -39.06 9.85
N PHE A 16 -40.48 -38.00 10.11
CA PHE A 16 -40.01 -36.60 10.01
C PHE A 16 -39.93 -35.87 11.35
N THR A 17 -39.74 -36.59 12.47
CA THR A 17 -39.25 -35.94 13.70
C THR A 17 -37.75 -35.65 13.53
N GLY A 18 -37.44 -34.68 12.68
CA GLY A 18 -36.10 -34.10 12.63
C GLY A 18 -35.81 -33.50 14.00
N CYS A 19 -34.82 -34.04 14.70
CA CYS A 19 -34.20 -33.35 15.81
C CYS A 19 -33.49 -32.14 15.22
N GLU A 20 -34.16 -30.99 15.16
CA GLU A 20 -33.45 -29.72 15.21
C GLU A 20 -32.75 -29.70 16.57
N GLY A 21 -31.46 -30.05 16.56
CA GLY A 21 -30.61 -29.85 17.72
C GLY A 21 -30.62 -28.36 18.07
N PRO A 22 -30.40 -28.00 19.35
CA PRO A 22 -30.29 -26.60 19.73
C PRO A 22 -29.27 -25.91 18.83
N GLU A 23 -29.60 -24.67 18.45
CA GLU A 23 -28.70 -23.82 17.70
C GLU A 23 -27.32 -23.83 18.36
N GLY A 24 -26.28 -24.08 17.56
CA GLY A 24 -24.92 -24.08 18.06
C GLY A 24 -24.60 -22.73 18.72
N PRO A 25 -23.65 -22.69 19.68
CA PRO A 25 -23.22 -21.42 20.23
C PRO A 25 -22.81 -20.48 19.08
N PRO A 26 -23.10 -19.17 19.19
CA PRO A 26 -22.63 -18.18 18.22
C PRO A 26 -21.14 -18.40 17.93
N GLY A 27 -20.77 -18.34 16.65
CA GLY A 27 -19.36 -18.38 16.25
C GLY A 27 -18.58 -17.33 17.03
N GLN A 28 -17.32 -17.63 17.38
CA GLN A 28 -16.46 -16.62 17.99
C GLN A 28 -16.40 -15.40 17.08
N ASP A 29 -16.54 -14.21 17.67
CA ASP A 29 -16.31 -12.96 16.97
C ASP A 29 -14.96 -13.06 16.26
N GLY A 30 -14.93 -12.78 14.95
CA GLY A 30 -13.68 -12.67 14.22
C GLY A 30 -12.77 -11.66 14.94
N GLN A 31 -11.45 -11.92 14.95
CA GLN A 31 -10.50 -10.94 15.49
C GLN A 31 -10.82 -9.58 14.90
N LYS A 32 -11.01 -8.59 15.78
CA LYS A 32 -11.17 -7.19 15.40
C LYS A 32 -10.03 -6.86 14.44
N GLY A 33 -10.37 -6.54 13.18
CA GLY A 33 -9.39 -6.10 12.21
C GLY A 33 -8.55 -4.96 12.80
N ASP A 34 -7.26 -4.94 12.47
CA ASP A 34 -6.34 -3.89 12.88
C ASP A 34 -6.94 -2.50 12.61
N PRO A 35 -6.65 -1.49 13.46
CA PRO A 35 -7.25 -0.17 13.37
C PRO A 35 -7.16 0.36 11.94
N GLY A 36 -8.30 0.85 11.45
CA GLY A 36 -8.49 1.29 10.07
C GLY A 36 -7.36 2.19 9.59
N TYR A 37 -6.80 1.79 8.45
CA TYR A 37 -5.91 2.50 7.53
C TYR A 37 -5.32 3.81 8.08
N ILE A 38 -4.07 3.72 8.53
CA ILE A 38 -3.06 4.77 8.32
C ILE A 38 -3.26 5.38 6.92
N ASN A 39 -3.04 6.69 6.74
CA ASN A 39 -3.00 7.26 5.41
C ASN A 39 -1.93 6.50 4.62
N GLU A 40 -2.34 5.59 3.74
CA GLU A 40 -1.46 4.67 3.02
C GLU A 40 -0.62 5.41 1.98
N ILE A 41 -0.86 6.72 1.81
CA ILE A 41 -0.14 7.56 0.88
C ILE A 41 0.10 8.97 1.43
N PHE A 42 1.35 9.43 1.27
CA PHE A 42 1.76 10.81 1.49
C PHE A 42 2.36 11.40 0.22
N GLU A 43 2.24 12.71 0.06
CA GLU A 43 2.96 13.48 -0.94
C GLU A 43 3.90 14.44 -0.23
N VAL A 44 5.16 14.43 -0.64
CA VAL A 44 6.18 15.35 -0.11
C VAL A 44 6.77 16.14 -1.26
N THR A 45 6.90 17.45 -1.08
CA THR A 45 7.64 18.30 -2.02
C THR A 45 8.80 18.94 -1.26
N LEU A 46 10.02 18.66 -1.71
CA LEU A 46 11.23 19.09 -1.03
C LEU A 46 12.27 19.64 -2.00
N SER A 47 13.15 20.46 -1.44
CA SER A 47 14.37 20.91 -2.10
C SER A 47 15.57 20.32 -1.39
N PHE A 48 16.45 19.67 -2.15
CA PHE A 48 17.74 19.16 -1.72
C PHE A 48 18.76 20.29 -1.75
N THR A 49 19.26 20.68 -0.58
CA THR A 49 20.17 21.80 -0.42
C THR A 49 21.38 21.38 0.39
N ASN A 50 22.40 22.22 0.42
CA ASN A 50 23.54 22.00 1.30
C ASN A 50 23.10 22.00 2.78
N SER A 51 22.11 22.82 3.17
CA SER A 51 21.65 22.90 4.56
C SER A 51 20.98 21.62 5.07
N ASN A 52 20.39 20.81 4.19
CA ASN A 52 19.81 19.52 4.56
C ASN A 52 20.66 18.32 4.09
N ASN A 53 21.92 18.55 3.72
CA ASN A 53 22.82 17.53 3.19
C ASN A 53 22.19 16.73 2.02
N TYR A 54 21.38 17.40 1.19
CA TYR A 54 20.68 16.78 0.07
C TYR A 54 19.79 15.59 0.46
N GLY A 55 19.18 15.64 1.64
CA GLY A 55 18.19 14.68 2.08
C GLY A 55 17.22 15.26 3.10
N MET A 56 16.07 14.61 3.27
CA MET A 56 15.10 14.94 4.30
C MET A 56 14.54 13.67 4.91
N THR A 57 14.28 13.70 6.22
CA THR A 57 13.65 12.63 6.97
C THR A 57 12.30 13.11 7.50
N TYR A 58 11.29 12.27 7.36
CA TYR A 58 9.93 12.50 7.83
C TYR A 58 9.56 11.42 8.84
N GLU A 59 9.04 11.84 9.99
CA GLU A 59 8.48 10.92 10.98
C GLU A 59 7.10 10.41 10.52
N LEU A 60 6.85 9.12 10.77
CA LEU A 60 5.56 8.48 10.56
C LEU A 60 4.79 8.55 11.88
N ASP A 61 3.76 9.40 11.91
CA ASP A 61 2.83 9.52 13.02
C ASP A 61 1.38 9.35 12.53
N PRO A 62 0.70 8.24 12.90
CA PRO A 62 1.20 7.15 13.74
C PRO A 62 2.28 6.30 13.04
N VAL A 63 3.10 5.62 13.83
CA VAL A 63 4.08 4.63 13.31
C VAL A 63 3.35 3.51 12.56
N ILE A 64 4.00 2.96 11.53
CA ILE A 64 3.46 1.86 10.72
C ILE A 64 3.80 0.50 11.36
N SER A 65 3.16 -0.59 10.90
CA SER A 65 3.52 -1.92 11.40
C SER A 65 4.94 -2.28 10.97
N LYS A 66 5.66 -3.01 11.81
CA LYS A 66 7.00 -3.54 11.49
C LYS A 66 7.01 -4.51 10.32
N THR A 67 5.83 -5.01 9.93
CA THR A 67 5.67 -5.87 8.75
C THR A 67 5.42 -5.08 7.47
N ASP A 68 4.99 -3.83 7.59
CA ASP A 68 4.64 -2.99 6.45
C ASP A 68 5.89 -2.59 5.66
N ASN A 69 5.69 -2.31 4.38
CA ASN A 69 6.76 -1.84 3.51
C ASN A 69 6.40 -0.47 2.96
N VAL A 70 7.42 0.28 2.56
CA VAL A 70 7.27 1.61 1.97
C VAL A 70 7.80 1.60 0.54
N LEU A 71 7.01 2.15 -0.37
CA LEU A 71 7.39 2.44 -1.74
C LEU A 71 7.44 3.95 -1.91
N VAL A 72 8.46 4.47 -2.59
CA VAL A 72 8.58 5.89 -2.90
C VAL A 72 8.64 6.07 -4.40
N TYR A 73 7.82 6.96 -4.93
CA TYR A 73 7.77 7.29 -6.35
C TYR A 73 8.11 8.76 -6.56
N GLU A 74 8.93 9.06 -7.56
CA GLU A 74 9.16 10.42 -8.03
C GLU A 74 8.10 10.83 -9.06
N LEU A 75 7.61 12.07 -8.99
CA LEU A 75 6.85 12.68 -10.07
C LEU A 75 7.79 13.05 -11.22
N VAL A 76 7.78 12.27 -12.30
CA VAL A 76 8.67 12.49 -13.45
C VAL A 76 8.08 13.40 -14.51
N ASN A 77 6.75 13.44 -14.63
CA ASN A 77 6.06 14.26 -15.61
C ASN A 77 4.59 14.47 -15.21
N THR A 78 4.01 15.59 -15.61
CA THR A 78 2.56 15.83 -15.55
C THR A 78 2.11 16.31 -16.92
N ASN A 79 1.25 15.54 -17.59
CA ASN A 79 0.69 15.91 -18.90
C ASN A 79 -0.83 15.89 -18.86
N ASP A 80 -1.49 16.98 -19.25
CA ASP A 80 -2.95 17.12 -19.21
C ASP A 80 -3.57 16.74 -17.83
N ASN A 81 -2.91 17.14 -16.73
CA ASN A 81 -3.25 16.77 -15.34
C ASN A 81 -3.13 15.27 -15.02
N ILE A 82 -2.42 14.51 -15.85
CA ILE A 82 -2.10 13.10 -15.60
C ILE A 82 -0.65 13.02 -15.17
N ASP A 83 -0.46 12.66 -13.90
CA ASP A 83 0.85 12.48 -13.30
C ASP A 83 1.47 11.14 -13.71
N THR A 84 2.76 11.18 -14.03
CA THR A 84 3.59 10.00 -14.31
C THR A 84 4.57 9.83 -13.16
N TRP A 85 4.56 8.65 -12.56
CA TRP A 85 5.33 8.31 -11.38
C TRP A 85 6.38 7.26 -11.71
N ALA A 86 7.58 7.38 -11.14
CA ALA A 86 8.66 6.40 -11.28
C ALA A 86 9.13 5.92 -9.91
N LEU A 87 9.14 4.60 -9.70
CA LEU A 87 9.54 3.98 -8.44
C LEU A 87 11.02 4.24 -8.14
N LEU A 88 11.35 4.68 -6.93
CA LEU A 88 12.73 4.83 -6.49
C LEU A 88 13.41 3.46 -6.26
N PRO A 89 14.72 3.35 -6.51
CA PRO A 89 15.62 4.47 -6.84
C PRO A 89 15.60 4.85 -8.33
N GLN A 90 15.84 6.13 -8.62
CA GLN A 90 15.87 6.67 -9.99
C GLN A 90 17.24 7.28 -10.30
N VAL A 91 17.94 6.72 -11.29
CA VAL A 91 19.30 7.12 -11.69
C VAL A 91 19.23 8.05 -12.89
N TYR A 92 19.90 9.18 -12.79
CA TYR A 92 20.03 10.19 -13.83
C TYR A 92 21.49 10.35 -14.24
N TYR A 93 21.71 10.44 -15.55
CA TYR A 93 23.03 10.58 -16.16
C TYR A 93 23.30 12.04 -16.51
N PHE A 94 24.47 12.51 -16.11
CA PHE A 94 25.01 13.82 -16.45
C PHE A 94 26.31 13.63 -17.24
N ASN A 95 26.79 14.69 -17.90
CA ASN A 95 28.00 14.62 -18.72
C ASN A 95 29.23 14.09 -17.96
N ASN A 96 29.30 14.35 -16.65
CA ASN A 96 30.49 14.08 -15.84
C ASN A 96 30.25 13.00 -14.76
N GLY A 97 29.08 12.35 -14.73
CA GLY A 97 28.74 11.42 -13.66
C GLY A 97 27.25 11.10 -13.58
N THR A 98 26.83 10.59 -12.44
CA THR A 98 25.46 10.13 -12.18
C THR A 98 25.00 10.59 -10.81
N ALA A 99 23.73 10.96 -10.71
CA ALA A 99 23.06 11.16 -9.44
C ALA A 99 21.77 10.32 -9.41
N GLN A 100 21.35 9.94 -8.22
CA GLN A 100 20.23 9.05 -7.99
C GLN A 100 19.35 9.62 -6.87
N TYR A 101 18.05 9.69 -7.10
CA TYR A 101 17.11 9.82 -5.98
C TYR A 101 16.92 8.45 -5.35
N ASN A 102 17.09 8.39 -4.04
CA ASN A 102 17.01 7.17 -3.27
C ASN A 102 16.25 7.41 -1.96
N PHE A 103 15.88 6.33 -1.27
CA PHE A 103 15.17 6.41 -0.02
C PHE A 103 15.57 5.28 0.94
N SER A 104 15.29 5.49 2.21
CA SER A 104 15.37 4.49 3.27
C SER A 104 14.17 4.65 4.20
N PHE A 105 13.73 3.59 4.85
CA PHE A 105 12.64 3.69 5.82
C PHE A 105 12.83 2.76 7.02
N SER A 106 12.12 3.08 8.09
CA SER A 106 11.89 2.31 9.30
C SER A 106 10.38 2.35 9.61
N PHE A 107 9.94 1.62 10.62
CA PHE A 107 8.52 1.61 11.02
C PHE A 107 8.02 2.97 11.55
N ASP A 108 8.93 3.89 11.88
CA ASP A 108 8.67 5.20 12.50
C ASP A 108 9.12 6.39 11.66
N GLN A 109 9.82 6.19 10.54
CA GLN A 109 10.29 7.28 9.68
C GLN A 109 10.67 6.80 8.27
N PHE A 110 10.74 7.74 7.33
CA PHE A 110 11.39 7.53 6.04
C PHE A 110 12.26 8.72 5.67
N SER A 111 13.27 8.48 4.83
CA SER A 111 14.18 9.50 4.33
C SER A 111 14.25 9.43 2.81
N ILE A 112 14.25 10.58 2.15
CA ILE A 112 14.48 10.71 0.70
C ILE A 112 15.73 11.57 0.53
N PHE A 113 16.67 11.12 -0.31
CA PHE A 113 17.98 11.77 -0.46
C PHE A 113 18.54 11.58 -1.87
N ILE A 114 19.53 12.40 -2.22
CA ILE A 114 20.34 12.23 -3.43
C ILE A 114 21.63 11.50 -3.09
N ASP A 115 21.88 10.38 -3.77
CA ASP A 115 23.20 9.74 -3.83
C ASP A 115 23.86 10.08 -5.18
N SER A 116 25.17 10.33 -5.19
CA SER A 116 25.85 10.83 -6.39
C SER A 116 27.35 10.59 -6.35
N ASN A 117 27.93 10.31 -7.53
CA ASN A 117 29.39 10.34 -7.71
C ASN A 117 29.92 11.73 -8.11
N LEU A 118 29.02 12.70 -8.30
CA LEU A 118 29.32 14.11 -8.49
C LEU A 118 29.28 14.86 -7.16
N ALA A 119 29.98 15.99 -7.09
CA ALA A 119 29.78 16.92 -5.99
C ALA A 119 28.33 17.44 -5.99
N LEU A 120 27.57 17.18 -4.93
CA LEU A 120 26.12 17.45 -4.86
C LEU A 120 25.78 18.94 -5.10
N ASN A 121 26.68 19.87 -4.75
CA ASN A 121 26.55 21.30 -5.01
C ASN A 121 26.71 21.72 -6.48
N THR A 122 27.07 20.78 -7.36
CA THR A 122 27.16 21.01 -8.81
C THR A 122 25.93 20.53 -9.58
N LEU A 123 24.98 19.86 -8.90
CA LEU A 123 23.74 19.41 -9.51
C LEU A 123 22.87 20.61 -9.93
N PRO A 124 22.17 20.53 -11.07
CA PRO A 124 21.35 21.63 -11.55
C PRO A 124 20.15 21.86 -10.63
N VAL A 125 19.72 23.12 -10.53
CA VAL A 125 18.57 23.52 -9.70
C VAL A 125 17.30 22.74 -10.04
N SER A 126 17.09 22.42 -11.31
CA SER A 126 15.95 21.59 -11.77
C SER A 126 15.96 20.16 -11.21
N PHE A 127 17.12 19.67 -10.77
CA PHE A 127 17.29 18.36 -10.14
C PHE A 127 17.22 18.44 -8.61
N THR A 128 17.45 19.61 -8.02
CA THR A 128 17.54 19.74 -6.56
C THR A 128 16.36 20.47 -5.94
N THR A 129 15.53 21.19 -6.71
CA THR A 129 14.52 22.10 -6.16
C THR A 129 13.11 21.67 -6.52
N ASN A 130 12.19 21.76 -5.55
CA ASN A 130 10.77 21.46 -5.68
C ASN A 130 10.48 20.09 -6.32
N LYS A 131 11.19 19.07 -5.84
CA LYS A 131 10.99 17.69 -6.27
C LYS A 131 9.86 17.06 -5.47
N THR A 132 8.91 16.47 -6.16
CA THR A 132 7.71 15.87 -5.56
C THR A 132 7.79 14.36 -5.58
N PHE A 133 7.45 13.74 -4.46
CA PHE A 133 7.43 12.29 -4.29
C PHE A 133 6.13 11.82 -3.64
N ARG A 134 5.66 10.65 -4.05
CA ARG A 134 4.59 9.90 -3.36
C ARG A 134 5.18 8.76 -2.57
N VAL A 135 4.83 8.68 -1.29
CA VAL A 135 5.26 7.66 -0.35
C VAL A 135 4.06 6.79 -0.06
N VAL A 136 4.12 5.53 -0.46
CA VAL A 136 3.02 4.56 -0.34
C VAL A 136 3.40 3.50 0.70
N ILE A 137 2.60 3.36 1.75
CA ILE A 137 2.75 2.30 2.74
C ILE A 137 1.89 1.13 2.30
N ILE A 138 2.52 -0.03 2.12
CA ILE A 138 1.83 -1.28 1.77
C ILE A 138 1.82 -2.22 2.98
N PRO A 139 0.65 -2.80 3.32
CA PRO A 139 0.55 -3.71 4.46
C PRO A 139 1.37 -4.97 4.21
N GLY A 140 2.17 -5.38 5.20
CA GLY A 140 2.97 -6.61 5.12
C GLY A 140 2.13 -7.89 5.17
N ALA A 141 0.97 -7.79 5.81
CA ALA A 141 0.06 -8.88 6.13
C ALA A 141 -0.84 -9.31 4.95
N VAL A 142 -0.46 -9.06 3.68
CA VAL A 142 -1.25 -9.58 2.55
C VAL A 142 -1.01 -11.09 2.41
N TYR A 143 -1.73 -11.86 3.24
CA TYR A 143 -1.68 -13.31 3.40
C TYR A 143 -2.20 -14.12 2.20
N ASN A 144 -2.71 -13.44 1.17
CA ASN A 144 -3.13 -14.13 -0.03
C ASN A 144 -1.93 -14.25 -0.96
N LYS A 145 -1.40 -15.48 -1.07
CA LYS A 145 -0.53 -15.94 -2.17
C LYS A 145 -1.27 -15.70 -3.49
N SER A 146 -1.30 -14.45 -3.91
CA SER A 146 -1.98 -14.04 -5.13
C SER A 146 -1.13 -14.56 -6.27
N VAL A 147 -1.75 -15.36 -7.13
CA VAL A 147 -1.09 -15.91 -8.34
C VAL A 147 -0.59 -14.77 -9.24
N ASN A 148 -1.21 -13.60 -9.13
CA ASN A 148 -0.83 -12.37 -9.81
C ASN A 148 0.00 -11.48 -8.88
N LYS A 149 1.32 -11.52 -9.07
CA LYS A 149 2.25 -10.55 -8.48
C LYS A 149 1.90 -9.16 -9.00
N VAL A 150 1.83 -8.19 -8.10
CA VAL A 150 1.66 -6.78 -8.48
C VAL A 150 2.98 -6.27 -9.06
N ASP A 151 2.90 -5.44 -10.09
CA ASP A 151 4.05 -4.69 -10.58
C ASP A 151 4.20 -3.45 -9.70
N TYR A 152 5.19 -3.47 -8.80
CA TYR A 152 5.47 -2.35 -7.91
C TYR A 152 6.09 -1.14 -8.63
N SER A 153 6.54 -1.29 -9.87
CA SER A 153 7.04 -0.15 -10.65
C SER A 153 5.91 0.73 -11.19
N ASP A 154 4.71 0.17 -11.35
CA ASP A 154 3.50 0.89 -11.75
C ASP A 154 2.73 1.35 -10.51
N TYR A 155 2.82 2.65 -10.23
CA TYR A 155 2.08 3.31 -9.16
C TYR A 155 0.58 2.96 -9.17
N ASN A 156 -0.08 3.03 -10.34
CA ASN A 156 -1.52 2.78 -10.44
C ASN A 156 -1.86 1.30 -10.17
N ALA A 157 -0.97 0.38 -10.56
CA ALA A 157 -1.13 -1.04 -10.24
C ALA A 157 -1.06 -1.29 -8.73
N VAL A 158 -0.19 -0.58 -8.01
CA VAL A 158 -0.11 -0.64 -6.54
C VAL A 158 -1.38 -0.07 -5.90
N ILE A 159 -1.78 1.14 -6.25
CA ILE A 159 -3.01 1.76 -5.71
C ILE A 159 -4.21 0.84 -5.89
N LYS A 160 -4.39 0.29 -7.09
CA LYS A 160 -5.46 -0.65 -7.40
C LYS A 160 -5.38 -1.96 -6.63
N LYS A 161 -4.17 -2.51 -6.46
CA LYS A 161 -3.96 -3.81 -5.78
C LYS A 161 -4.34 -3.77 -4.31
N TYR A 162 -3.94 -2.69 -3.64
CA TYR A 162 -4.11 -2.52 -2.20
C TYR A 162 -5.38 -1.72 -1.85
N ASN A 163 -6.13 -1.27 -2.86
CA ASN A 163 -7.34 -0.47 -2.68
C ASN A 163 -7.07 0.81 -1.87
N ILE A 164 -5.94 1.45 -2.18
CA ILE A 164 -5.52 2.73 -1.61
C ILE A 164 -6.37 3.82 -2.25
N ASP A 165 -6.87 4.77 -1.44
CA ASP A 165 -7.51 5.99 -1.95
C ASP A 165 -6.46 7.07 -2.18
N ASP A 166 -6.17 7.37 -3.44
CA ASP A 166 -5.23 8.44 -3.83
C ASP A 166 -5.92 9.71 -4.34
N SER A 167 -7.24 9.83 -4.15
CA SER A 167 -7.99 11.03 -4.54
C SER A 167 -7.70 12.25 -3.66
N ASN A 168 -7.24 12.03 -2.42
CA ASN A 168 -6.92 13.08 -1.46
C ASN A 168 -5.66 12.75 -0.66
N VAL A 169 -4.51 12.80 -1.34
CA VAL A 169 -3.21 12.49 -0.74
C VAL A 169 -2.80 13.55 0.30
N LYS A 170 -2.41 13.11 1.50
CA LYS A 170 -1.91 14.00 2.56
C LYS A 170 -0.55 14.58 2.15
N LYS A 171 -0.47 15.91 2.10
CA LYS A 171 0.79 16.63 1.86
C LYS A 171 1.55 16.83 3.17
N LEU A 172 2.82 16.41 3.21
CA LEU A 172 3.75 16.77 4.29
C LEU A 172 4.60 17.95 3.84
N ASN A 173 4.68 18.97 4.69
CA ASN A 173 5.49 20.18 4.46
C ASN A 173 6.82 20.08 5.20
#